data_AF-A0A554PSG5-F1
#
_entry.id   AF-A0A554PSG5-F1
#
_cell.length_a   1.000
_cell.length_b   1.000
_cell.length_c   1.000
_cell.angle_alpha   90.00
_cell.angle_beta   90.00
_cell.angle_gamma   90.00
#
_symmetry.space_group_name_H-M   'P 1'
#
loop_
_entity.id
_entity.type
_entity.pdbx_description
1 polymer ?
#
loop_
_entity_poly.entity_id
_entity_poly.type
_entity_poly.pdbx_seq_one_letter_code
_entity_poly.pdbx_strand_id
1 'polypeptide(L)'
;MNNTELSHLILSDHSRIEAAISTGAAWEVWFQVEFLMLLRAAHLGVAREVPYPPPNQALHLDVLARHNVESYAIEVKVESATNAGNKLLAETRKDIEKIAKYTEPVDARWVVSLAYSDVAKHSLRGFTVQNNGHAIYHESGAIGCMIVTV
;
A
#
# COMPACT_ATOMS: atom_id res chain seq x y z
N MET A 1 10.87 0.47 -11.39
CA MET A 1 10.60 -0.37 -10.20
C MET A 1 9.31 -1.12 -10.45
N ASN A 2 9.26 -2.42 -10.16
CA ASN A 2 8.05 -3.22 -10.28
C ASN A 2 7.38 -3.45 -8.91
N ASN A 3 6.17 -4.03 -8.91
CA ASN A 3 5.40 -4.30 -7.70
C ASN A 3 6.12 -5.29 -6.74
N THR A 4 6.87 -6.26 -7.28
CA THR A 4 7.62 -7.22 -6.47
C THR A 4 8.74 -6.53 -5.71
N GLU A 5 9.51 -5.66 -6.36
CA GLU A 5 10.54 -4.83 -5.73
C GLU A 5 9.95 -3.93 -4.64
N LEU A 6 8.79 -3.30 -4.88
CA LEU A 6 8.09 -2.50 -3.87
C LEU A 6 7.70 -3.34 -2.65
N SER A 7 7.13 -4.53 -2.85
CA SER A 7 6.76 -5.42 -1.76
C SER A 7 7.97 -5.84 -0.93
N HIS A 8 9.10 -6.14 -1.57
CA HIS A 8 10.34 -6.49 -0.87
C HIS A 8 10.93 -5.30 -0.11
N LEU A 9 10.85 -4.09 -0.68
CA LEU A 9 11.26 -2.87 0.02
C LEU A 9 10.45 -2.68 1.31
N ILE A 10 9.12 -2.81 1.25
CA ILE A 10 8.25 -2.69 2.43
C ILE A 10 8.56 -3.79 3.45
N LEU A 11 8.64 -5.05 2.99
CA LEU A 11 8.86 -6.20 3.86
C LEU A 11 10.30 -6.29 4.40
N SER A 12 11.25 -5.50 3.89
CA SER A 12 12.59 -5.41 4.45
C SER A 12 12.60 -4.80 5.86
N ASP A 13 11.57 -4.02 6.22
CA ASP A 13 11.40 -3.40 7.54
C ASP A 13 10.32 -4.10 8.39
N HIS A 14 10.02 -5.38 8.11
CA HIS A 14 8.93 -6.12 8.75
C HIS A 14 8.99 -6.11 10.29
N SER A 15 10.19 -6.16 10.88
CA SER A 15 10.35 -6.19 12.34
C SER A 15 9.88 -4.90 13.01
N ARG A 16 10.15 -3.74 12.38
CA ARG A 16 9.73 -2.44 12.88
C ARG A 16 8.25 -2.20 12.64
N ILE A 17 7.72 -2.65 11.49
CA ILE A 17 6.28 -2.64 11.21
C ILE A 17 5.51 -3.44 12.27
N GLU A 18 5.98 -4.64 12.60
CA GLU A 18 5.40 -5.49 13.65
C GLU A 18 5.40 -4.80 15.01
N ALA A 19 6.53 -4.19 15.40
CA ALA A 19 6.63 -3.42 16.63
C ALA A 19 5.65 -2.22 16.64
N ALA A 20 5.52 -1.49 15.52
CA ALA A 20 4.66 -0.33 15.44
C ALA A 20 3.17 -0.67 15.55
N ILE A 21 2.72 -1.77 14.93
CA ILE A 21 1.34 -2.25 15.02
C ILE A 21 0.92 -2.48 16.48
N SER A 22 1.83 -3.01 17.31
CA SER A 22 1.58 -3.26 18.74
C SER A 22 1.28 -2.00 19.55
N THR A 23 1.59 -0.81 19.01
CA THR A 23 1.36 0.48 19.68
C THR A 23 -0.08 1.00 19.52
N GLY A 24 -0.92 0.33 18.71
CA GLY A 24 -2.34 0.61 18.61
C GLY A 24 -2.73 1.57 17.47
N ALA A 25 -3.79 2.35 17.69
CA ALA A 25 -4.54 3.02 16.61
C ALA A 25 -3.75 4.05 15.77
N ALA A 26 -2.64 4.59 16.28
CA ALA A 26 -1.83 5.57 15.56
C ALA A 26 -0.92 4.94 14.49
N TRP A 27 -0.86 3.61 14.41
CA TRP A 27 0.09 2.92 13.55
C TRP A 27 -0.16 3.15 12.05
N GLU A 28 -1.40 3.37 11.61
CA GLU A 28 -1.71 3.69 10.20
C GLU A 28 -1.04 5.01 9.78
N VAL A 29 -1.16 6.04 10.62
CA VAL A 29 -0.50 7.33 10.40
C VAL A 29 1.02 7.17 10.44
N TRP A 30 1.52 6.41 11.41
CA TRP A 30 2.96 6.11 11.49
C TRP A 30 3.45 5.40 10.23
N PHE A 31 2.75 4.38 9.74
CA PHE A 31 3.16 3.60 8.59
C PHE A 31 3.14 4.44 7.31
N GLN A 32 2.16 5.32 7.13
CA GLN A 32 2.17 6.25 6.00
C GLN A 32 3.44 7.13 5.99
N VAL A 33 3.87 7.61 7.15
CA VAL A 33 5.13 8.38 7.28
C VAL A 33 6.34 7.50 7.03
N GLU A 34 6.39 6.31 7.64
CA GLU A 34 7.52 5.39 7.49
C GLU A 34 7.67 4.89 6.06
N PHE A 35 6.57 4.62 5.37
CA PHE A 35 6.58 4.23 3.96
C PHE A 35 7.25 5.28 3.08
N LEU A 36 6.98 6.58 3.32
CA LEU A 36 7.68 7.66 2.62
C LEU A 36 9.18 7.67 2.93
N MET A 37 9.57 7.37 4.18
CA MET A 37 10.98 7.29 4.57
C MET A 37 11.68 6.10 3.90
N LEU A 38 11.04 4.93 3.83
CA LEU A 38 11.54 3.75 3.14
C LEU A 38 11.77 4.02 1.64
N LEU A 39 10.81 4.66 0.98
CA LEU A 39 10.96 5.04 -0.43
C LEU A 39 12.11 6.04 -0.64
N ARG A 40 12.25 7.04 0.25
CA ARG A 40 13.37 7.99 0.19
C ARG A 40 14.72 7.35 0.45
N ALA A 41 14.79 6.40 1.39
CA ALA A 41 15.99 5.64 1.68
C ALA A 41 16.42 4.79 0.47
N ALA A 42 15.46 4.32 -0.32
CA ALA A 42 15.68 3.69 -1.62
C ALA A 42 15.94 4.68 -2.77
N HIS A 43 16.18 5.97 -2.46
CA HIS A 43 16.46 7.05 -3.41
C HIS A 43 15.32 7.42 -4.36
N LEU A 44 14.06 7.17 -3.99
CA LEU A 44 12.90 7.62 -4.76
C LEU A 44 12.53 9.07 -4.40
N GLY A 45 12.12 9.84 -5.41
CA GLY A 45 11.43 11.11 -5.19
C GLY A 45 10.00 10.83 -4.74
N VAL A 46 9.55 11.43 -3.64
CA VAL A 46 8.20 11.17 -3.11
C VAL A 46 7.45 12.44 -2.74
N ALA A 47 6.16 12.47 -3.05
CA ALA A 47 5.17 13.43 -2.57
C ALA A 47 4.02 12.67 -1.90
N ARG A 48 3.44 13.28 -0.86
CA ARG A 48 2.32 12.73 -0.08
C ARG A 48 1.09 13.61 -0.26
N GLU A 49 -0.10 13.04 -0.14
CA GLU A 49 -1.39 13.76 -0.21
C GLU A 49 -1.50 14.58 -1.51
N VAL A 50 -1.14 13.96 -2.63
CA VAL A 50 -1.15 14.66 -3.93
C VAL A 50 -2.61 14.79 -4.38
N PRO A 51 -3.13 16.01 -4.64
CA PRO A 51 -4.50 16.17 -5.08
C PRO A 51 -4.75 15.42 -6.39
N TYR A 52 -5.92 14.78 -6.49
CA TYR A 52 -6.36 14.17 -7.72
C TYR A 52 -6.69 15.23 -8.78
N PRO A 53 -6.54 14.91 -10.08
CA PRO A 53 -6.96 15.81 -11.15
C PRO A 53 -8.49 16.00 -11.17
N PRO A 54 -8.99 17.08 -11.82
CA PRO A 54 -10.42 17.27 -12.05
C PRO A 54 -11.08 16.02 -12.68
N PRO A 55 -12.31 15.65 -12.30
CA PRO A 55 -13.21 16.34 -11.36
C PRO A 55 -13.04 15.91 -9.89
N ASN A 56 -12.00 15.13 -9.56
CA ASN A 56 -11.86 14.46 -8.26
C ASN A 56 -10.99 15.22 -7.26
N GLN A 57 -10.86 16.54 -7.39
CA GLN A 57 -9.88 17.36 -6.65
C GLN A 57 -10.05 17.36 -5.12
N ALA A 58 -11.17 16.85 -4.60
CA ALA A 58 -11.36 16.61 -3.17
C ALA A 58 -10.64 15.35 -2.66
N LEU A 59 -10.26 14.43 -3.55
CA LEU A 59 -9.49 13.23 -3.24
C LEU A 59 -7.99 13.54 -3.26
N HIS A 60 -7.24 12.79 -2.45
CA HIS A 60 -5.79 12.90 -2.33
C HIS A 60 -5.19 11.52 -2.47
N LEU A 61 -4.11 11.44 -3.27
CA LEU A 61 -3.32 10.25 -3.49
C LEU A 61 -2.34 10.13 -2.34
N ASP A 62 -2.34 8.98 -1.67
CA ASP A 62 -1.49 8.78 -0.49
C ASP A 62 -0.02 9.07 -0.82
N VAL A 63 0.49 8.48 -1.92
CA VAL A 63 1.88 8.67 -2.36
C VAL A 63 2.00 8.75 -3.88
N LEU A 64 2.70 9.77 -4.37
CA LEU A 64 3.30 9.80 -5.71
C LEU A 64 4.80 9.57 -5.59
N ALA A 65 5.29 8.46 -6.14
CA ALA A 65 6.70 8.10 -6.13
C ALA A 65 7.31 8.24 -7.52
N ARG A 66 8.61 8.57 -7.59
CA ARG A 66 9.39 8.63 -8.84
C ARG A 66 10.72 7.91 -8.67
N HIS A 67 11.05 7.08 -9.64
CA HIS A 67 12.35 6.43 -9.75
C HIS A 67 12.88 6.63 -11.16
N ASN A 68 13.96 7.42 -11.29
CA ASN A 68 14.46 7.88 -12.58
C ASN A 68 13.38 8.64 -13.37
N VAL A 69 13.03 8.17 -14.56
CA VAL A 69 11.98 8.74 -15.42
C VAL A 69 10.60 8.17 -15.14
N GLU A 70 10.51 7.10 -14.35
CA GLU A 70 9.25 6.41 -14.04
C GLU A 70 8.57 7.05 -12.81
N SER A 71 7.25 7.00 -12.81
CA SER A 71 6.36 7.55 -11.79
C SER A 71 5.27 6.56 -11.42
N TYR A 72 4.94 6.48 -10.14
CA TYR A 72 4.00 5.51 -9.60
C TYR A 72 3.02 6.21 -8.67
N ALA A 73 1.73 6.06 -8.94
CA ALA A 73 0.68 6.45 -8.01
C ALA A 73 0.40 5.28 -7.06
N ILE A 74 0.40 5.53 -5.76
CA ILE A 74 0.28 4.50 -4.73
C ILE A 74 -0.77 4.93 -3.70
N GLU A 75 -1.75 4.06 -3.48
CA GLU A 75 -2.62 4.09 -2.30
C GLU A 75 -2.18 3.04 -1.29
N VAL A 76 -2.29 3.35 -0.01
CA VAL A 76 -1.81 2.50 1.07
C VAL A 76 -2.93 2.25 2.07
N LYS A 77 -3.23 0.98 2.30
CA LYS A 77 -4.15 0.54 3.35
C LYS A 77 -3.46 -0.42 4.29
N VAL A 78 -3.63 -0.19 5.58
CA VAL A 78 -3.08 -1.09 6.59
C VAL A 78 -4.16 -1.59 7.53
N GLU A 79 -3.96 -2.77 8.09
CA GLU A 79 -4.93 -3.40 8.98
C GLU A 79 -5.14 -2.60 10.27
N SER A 80 -6.37 -2.24 10.63
CA SER A 80 -6.58 -1.53 11.89
C SER A 80 -6.08 -2.34 13.10
N ALA A 81 -5.28 -1.73 13.99
CA ALA A 81 -4.87 -2.35 15.24
C ALA A 81 -6.06 -2.59 16.20
N THR A 82 -7.15 -1.84 16.03
CA THR A 82 -8.35 -1.92 16.89
C THR A 82 -9.49 -2.71 16.26
N ASN A 83 -9.44 -2.97 14.95
CA ASN A 83 -10.47 -3.68 14.20
C ASN A 83 -9.84 -4.68 13.21
N ALA A 84 -8.95 -5.53 13.73
CA ALA A 84 -8.25 -6.55 12.96
C ALA A 84 -9.20 -7.51 12.23
N GLY A 85 -8.76 -8.04 11.09
CA GLY A 85 -9.41 -9.09 10.32
C GLY A 85 -10.12 -8.59 9.06
N ASN A 86 -11.41 -8.93 8.93
CA ASN A 86 -12.14 -8.93 7.65
C ASN A 86 -12.34 -7.55 6.99
N LYS A 87 -12.02 -6.44 7.66
CA LYS A 87 -12.24 -5.09 7.10
C LYS A 87 -11.17 -4.67 6.10
N LEU A 88 -9.93 -5.16 6.25
CA LEU A 88 -8.80 -4.70 5.44
C LEU A 88 -9.08 -4.85 3.94
N LEU A 89 -9.56 -6.01 3.50
CA LEU A 89 -9.81 -6.27 2.09
C LEU A 89 -10.96 -5.40 1.55
N ALA A 90 -11.99 -5.15 2.35
CA ALA A 90 -13.10 -4.28 1.95
C ALA A 90 -12.63 -2.83 1.75
N GLU A 91 -11.82 -2.30 2.66
CA GLU A 91 -11.24 -0.95 2.50
C GLU A 91 -10.24 -0.90 1.34
N THR A 92 -9.44 -1.94 1.15
CA THR A 92 -8.54 -2.07 -0.01
C THR A 92 -9.30 -1.98 -1.33
N ARG A 93 -10.48 -2.61 -1.44
CA ARG A 93 -11.31 -2.51 -2.66
C ARG A 93 -11.76 -1.08 -2.94
N LYS A 94 -12.07 -0.30 -1.90
CA LYS A 94 -12.38 1.12 -2.06
C LYS A 94 -11.17 1.90 -2.58
N ASP A 95 -9.97 1.58 -2.10
CA ASP A 95 -8.74 2.23 -2.61
C ASP A 95 -8.42 1.83 -4.06
N ILE A 96 -8.76 0.61 -4.50
CA ILE A 96 -8.68 0.19 -5.92
C ILE A 96 -9.62 1.04 -6.78
N GLU A 97 -10.87 1.24 -6.34
CA GLU A 97 -11.82 2.12 -7.02
C GLU A 97 -11.41 3.60 -6.97
N LYS A 98 -10.74 4.01 -5.89
CA LYS A 98 -10.25 5.37 -5.68
C LYS A 98 -9.12 5.68 -6.66
N ILE A 99 -8.07 4.85 -6.69
CA ILE A 99 -6.87 5.11 -7.50
C ILE A 99 -7.15 5.09 -9.01
N ALA A 100 -8.16 4.33 -9.46
CA ALA A 100 -8.62 4.36 -10.85
C ALA A 100 -9.07 5.76 -11.30
N LYS A 101 -9.39 6.66 -10.37
CA LYS A 101 -9.77 8.06 -10.64
C LYS A 101 -8.57 9.00 -10.78
N TYR A 102 -7.35 8.53 -10.50
CA TYR A 102 -6.12 9.30 -10.66
C TYR A 102 -5.65 9.23 -12.12
N THR A 103 -6.03 10.23 -12.91
CA THR A 103 -5.84 10.22 -14.38
C THR A 103 -4.58 10.92 -14.87
N GLU A 104 -3.78 11.51 -13.99
CA GLU A 104 -2.47 12.04 -14.37
C GLU A 104 -1.58 10.90 -14.92
N PRO A 105 -0.73 11.18 -15.93
CA PRO A 105 0.15 10.16 -16.50
C PRO A 105 1.13 9.60 -15.47
N VAL A 106 1.07 8.29 -15.26
CA VAL A 106 1.99 7.52 -14.41
C VAL A 106 2.26 6.16 -15.06
N ASP A 107 3.41 5.56 -14.76
CA ASP A 107 3.85 4.28 -15.31
C ASP A 107 3.16 3.09 -14.63
N ALA A 108 2.73 3.26 -13.37
CA ALA A 108 1.89 2.29 -12.68
C ALA A 108 0.99 2.94 -11.62
N ARG A 109 -0.14 2.28 -11.35
CA ARG A 109 -1.04 2.55 -10.23
C ARG A 109 -1.07 1.34 -9.33
N TRP A 110 -0.74 1.52 -8.05
CA TRP A 110 -0.70 0.43 -7.08
C TRP A 110 -1.56 0.71 -5.86
N VAL A 111 -2.24 -0.32 -5.38
CA VAL A 111 -2.83 -0.33 -4.04
C VAL A 111 -2.04 -1.33 -3.20
N VAL A 112 -1.42 -0.83 -2.13
CA VAL A 112 -0.64 -1.59 -1.18
C VAL A 112 -1.50 -1.89 0.04
N SER A 113 -1.60 -3.17 0.42
CA SER A 113 -2.32 -3.60 1.63
C SER A 113 -1.42 -4.38 2.57
N LEU A 114 -1.34 -3.95 3.84
CA LEU A 114 -0.59 -4.65 4.89
C LEU A 114 -1.50 -5.32 5.93
N ALA A 115 -1.30 -6.61 6.11
CA ALA A 115 -1.99 -7.46 7.07
C ALA A 115 -1.02 -8.03 8.11
N TYR A 116 -1.46 -8.13 9.37
CA TYR A 116 -0.76 -8.85 10.43
C TYR A 116 -1.60 -9.99 11.01
N SER A 117 -2.94 -9.88 11.04
CA SER A 117 -3.78 -10.98 11.52
C SER A 117 -3.86 -12.10 10.49
N ASP A 118 -3.96 -13.33 10.96
CA ASP A 118 -4.09 -14.50 10.08
C ASP A 118 -5.33 -14.42 9.18
N VAL A 119 -6.42 -13.86 9.70
CA VAL A 119 -7.67 -13.65 8.96
C VAL A 119 -7.48 -12.68 7.80
N ALA A 120 -6.81 -11.54 8.04
CA ALA A 120 -6.52 -10.56 7.00
C ALA A 120 -5.52 -11.13 5.98
N LYS A 121 -4.43 -11.77 6.43
CA LYS A 121 -3.44 -12.43 5.55
C LYS A 121 -4.10 -13.47 4.64
N HIS A 122 -4.95 -14.34 5.19
CA HIS A 122 -5.70 -15.31 4.42
C HIS A 122 -6.61 -14.66 3.38
N SER A 123 -7.31 -13.58 3.75
CA SER A 123 -8.19 -12.85 2.84
C SER A 123 -7.44 -12.18 1.69
N LEU A 124 -6.30 -11.54 1.99
CA LEU A 124 -5.44 -10.92 0.96
C LEU A 124 -4.87 -11.98 0.01
N ARG A 125 -4.34 -13.08 0.54
CA ARG A 125 -3.85 -14.19 -0.27
C ARG A 125 -4.95 -14.77 -1.17
N GLY A 126 -6.14 -14.99 -0.62
CA GLY A 126 -7.30 -15.45 -1.40
C GLY A 126 -7.70 -14.49 -2.52
N PHE A 127 -7.64 -13.18 -2.28
CA PHE A 127 -7.88 -12.16 -3.31
C PHE A 127 -6.87 -12.27 -4.46
N THR A 128 -5.58 -12.51 -4.17
CA THR A 128 -4.56 -12.61 -5.23
C THR A 128 -4.76 -13.83 -6.14
N VAL A 129 -5.22 -14.96 -5.59
CA VAL A 129 -5.59 -16.13 -6.38
C VAL A 129 -6.73 -15.82 -7.36
N GLN A 130 -7.71 -15.02 -6.92
CA GLN A 130 -8.85 -14.61 -7.75
C GLN A 130 -8.49 -13.57 -8.81
N ASN A 131 -7.42 -12.79 -8.59
CA ASN A 131 -6.98 -11.68 -9.45
C ASN A 131 -5.56 -11.93 -9.98
N ASN A 132 -5.30 -13.17 -10.40
CA ASN A 132 -3.98 -13.58 -10.89
C ASN A 132 -3.52 -12.67 -12.04
N GLY A 133 -2.26 -12.25 -12.01
CA GLY A 133 -1.67 -11.31 -12.96
C GLY A 133 -1.91 -9.83 -12.64
N HIS A 134 -2.90 -9.50 -11.81
CA HIS A 134 -3.19 -8.13 -11.38
C HIS A 134 -2.86 -7.87 -9.90
N ALA A 135 -2.63 -8.92 -9.10
CA ALA A 135 -2.24 -8.78 -7.72
C ALA A 135 -1.12 -9.76 -7.35
N ILE A 136 -0.20 -9.31 -6.49
CA ILE A 136 0.85 -10.13 -5.88
C ILE A 136 0.68 -10.14 -4.36
N TYR A 137 1.21 -11.19 -3.73
CA TYR A 137 1.21 -11.34 -2.29
C TYR A 137 2.51 -11.94 -1.79
N HIS A 138 3.17 -11.26 -0.85
CA HIS A 138 4.38 -11.74 -0.20
C HIS A 138 4.27 -11.57 1.32
N GLU A 139 5.01 -12.38 2.07
CA GLU A 139 5.05 -12.32 3.53
C GLU A 139 6.50 -12.26 4.04
N SER A 140 6.71 -11.57 5.15
CA SER A 140 7.95 -11.60 5.93
C SER A 140 7.63 -11.38 7.41
N GLY A 141 8.16 -12.24 8.29
CA GLY A 141 7.79 -12.25 9.70
C GLY A 141 6.28 -12.41 9.89
N ALA A 142 5.68 -11.55 10.72
CA ALA A 142 4.23 -11.54 10.94
C ALA A 142 3.44 -10.77 9.87
N ILE A 143 4.09 -10.13 8.90
CA ILE A 143 3.48 -9.16 7.98
C ILE A 143 3.25 -9.78 6.60
N GLY A 144 2.01 -9.68 6.13
CA GLY A 144 1.64 -9.94 4.74
C GLY A 144 1.44 -8.64 3.97
N CYS A 145 2.02 -8.57 2.78
CA CYS A 145 1.92 -7.45 1.86
C CYS A 145 1.25 -7.92 0.56
N MET A 146 0.11 -7.31 0.23
CA MET A 146 -0.53 -7.44 -1.07
C MET A 146 -0.31 -6.16 -1.88
N ILE A 147 -0.03 -6.29 -3.16
CA ILE A 147 -0.01 -5.15 -4.09
C ILE A 147 -0.90 -5.47 -5.29
N VAL A 148 -1.87 -4.61 -5.54
CA VAL A 148 -2.76 -4.69 -6.71
C VAL A 148 -2.34 -3.65 -7.73
N THR A 149 -2.26 -4.05 -9.00
CA THR A 149 -1.99 -3.17 -10.15
C THR A 149 -3.32 -2.84 -10.83
N VAL A 150 -3.58 -1.53 -10.99
CA VAL A 150 -4.85 -0.98 -11.50
C VAL A 150 -4.66 -0.35 -12.88
#